data_AF-A0A7S7RPD1-F1
#
_entry.id   AF-A0A7S7RPD1-F1
#
_cell.length_a   1.000
_cell.length_b   1.000
_cell.length_c   1.000
_cell.angle_alpha   90.00
_cell.angle_beta   90.00
_cell.angle_gamma   90.00
#
_symmetry.space_group_name_H-M   'P 1'
#
loop_
_entity.id
_entity.type
_entity.pdbx_description
1 polymer ?
#
loop_
_entity_poly.entity_id
_entity_poly.type
_entity_poly.pdbx_seq_one_letter_code
_entity_poly.pdbx_strand_id
1 'polypeptide(L)'
;MAIVRNNYVFKGHKSLLGSKFVTYGELELPVRYEIFAQSKNGFDWGHTGPAARQLGFSILCQLSDEDFARENALKFTHDIIRVFTRDWVMSASDVLNWINKNTAETECTIENEPANIVSSEVKKEVKKITKRTKQKTNVVKDICNELQITQKNLAQILEVPEGTVSSWAVKNEIPRLGKKAIEFYIQSQKNQHIIEGYKSFAKLLHAS
;
A
#
# COMPACT_ATOMS: atom_id res chain seq x y z
N MET A 1 8.41 -16.27 8.29
CA MET A 1 8.75 -15.47 7.10
C MET A 1 7.52 -14.68 6.66
N ALA A 2 7.46 -13.38 6.96
CA ALA A 2 6.42 -12.51 6.45
C ALA A 2 6.78 -12.11 5.01
N ILE A 3 5.93 -12.47 4.05
CA ILE A 3 6.07 -11.99 2.67
C ILE A 3 5.75 -10.50 2.70
N VAL A 4 6.78 -9.65 2.75
CA VAL A 4 6.63 -8.20 2.73
C VAL A 4 6.11 -7.79 1.35
N ARG A 5 4.79 -7.63 1.24
CA ARG A 5 4.15 -7.10 0.04
C ARG A 5 4.24 -5.58 0.12
N ASN A 6 5.15 -5.00 -0.66
CA ASN A 6 5.47 -3.56 -0.63
C ASN A 6 4.25 -2.64 -0.95
N ASN A 7 3.18 -3.20 -1.53
CA ASN A 7 1.94 -2.47 -1.84
C ASN A 7 0.95 -2.40 -0.67
N TYR A 8 1.26 -3.02 0.47
CA TYR A 8 0.38 -3.00 1.63
C TYR A 8 0.51 -1.72 2.43
N VAL A 9 -0.62 -1.33 3.00
CA VAL A 9 -0.76 -0.12 3.81
C VAL A 9 -1.21 -0.50 5.20
N PHE A 10 -0.66 0.20 6.18
CA PHE A 10 -1.17 0.24 7.53
C PHE A 10 -2.25 1.30 7.61
N LYS A 11 -3.36 0.98 8.27
CA LYS A 11 -4.46 1.91 8.50
C LYS A 11 -4.82 1.88 9.98
N GLY A 12 -5.08 3.05 10.55
CA GLY A 12 -5.64 3.18 11.89
C GLY A 12 -6.90 4.02 11.87
N HIS A 13 -7.92 3.59 12.60
CA HIS A 13 -9.19 4.29 12.75
C HIS A 13 -9.64 4.27 14.21
N LYS A 14 -10.03 5.43 14.76
CA LYS A 14 -10.73 5.49 16.06
C LYS A 14 -12.21 5.78 15.83
N SER A 15 -13.05 4.86 16.28
CA SER A 15 -14.51 5.03 16.32
C SER A 15 -14.91 6.12 17.31
N LEU A 16 -16.10 6.70 17.11
CA LEU A 16 -16.71 7.66 18.03
C LEU A 16 -16.94 7.07 19.44
N LEU A 17 -17.15 5.76 19.53
CA LEU A 17 -17.33 5.03 20.80
C LEU A 17 -15.99 4.68 21.48
N GLY A 18 -14.86 5.13 20.93
CA GLY A 18 -13.53 4.91 21.50
C GLY A 18 -12.87 3.57 21.13
N SER A 19 -13.53 2.72 20.34
CA SER A 19 -12.89 1.52 19.77
C SER A 19 -11.83 1.92 18.74
N LYS A 20 -10.70 1.21 18.74
CA LYS A 20 -9.51 1.51 17.92
C LYS A 20 -9.19 0.29 17.09
N PHE A 21 -9.10 0.48 15.77
CA PHE A 21 -8.82 -0.59 14.83
C PHE A 21 -7.55 -0.25 14.07
N VAL A 22 -6.66 -1.23 13.94
CA VAL A 22 -5.44 -1.11 13.14
C VAL A 22 -5.36 -2.31 12.22
N THR A 23 -5.19 -2.07 10.94
CA THR A 23 -5.11 -3.11 9.92
C THR A 23 -3.85 -2.98 9.07
N TYR A 24 -3.38 -4.11 8.56
CA TYR A 24 -2.32 -4.23 7.57
C TYR A 24 -2.83 -5.08 6.41
N GLY A 25 -2.95 -4.48 5.22
CA GLY A 25 -3.47 -5.20 4.04
C GLY A 25 -4.90 -5.74 4.23
N GLU A 26 -5.77 -4.98 4.90
CA GLU A 26 -7.15 -5.33 5.28
C GLU A 26 -7.32 -6.40 6.38
N LEU A 27 -6.21 -6.91 6.95
CA LEU A 27 -6.25 -7.81 8.10
C LEU A 27 -5.93 -7.04 9.40
N GLU A 28 -6.58 -7.40 10.51
CA GLU A 28 -6.25 -6.80 11.81
C GLU A 28 -4.78 -7.06 12.19
N LEU A 29 -4.10 -6.00 12.64
CA LEU A 29 -2.70 -6.08 13.02
C LEU A 29 -2.56 -6.82 14.37
N PRO A 30 -1.75 -7.89 14.47
CA PRO A 30 -1.54 -8.58 15.73
C PRO A 30 -0.88 -7.68 16.77
N VAL A 31 -1.43 -7.68 17.99
CA VAL A 31 -0.90 -6.86 19.10
C VAL A 31 0.42 -7.41 19.65
N ARG A 32 0.69 -8.70 19.48
CA ARG A 32 1.96 -9.35 19.86
C ARG A 32 2.36 -9.16 21.34
N TYR A 33 1.38 -9.26 22.24
CA TYR A 33 1.64 -9.20 23.69
C TYR A 33 2.63 -10.27 24.18
N GLU A 34 2.71 -11.40 23.47
CA GLU A 34 3.62 -12.50 23.80
C GLU A 34 5.10 -12.12 23.69
N ILE A 35 5.43 -11.17 22.81
CA ILE A 35 6.82 -10.79 22.49
C ILE A 35 7.18 -9.45 23.14
N PHE A 36 6.21 -8.54 23.22
CA PHE A 36 6.42 -7.20 23.76
C PHE A 36 5.13 -6.71 24.39
N ALA A 37 5.03 -6.75 25.73
CA ALA A 37 3.83 -6.34 26.47
C ALA A 37 4.04 -4.97 27.15
N GLN A 38 3.98 -3.88 26.39
CA GLN A 38 4.02 -2.52 26.97
C GLN A 38 2.65 -2.05 27.45
N SER A 39 1.59 -2.47 26.77
CA SER A 39 0.21 -2.04 27.02
C SER A 39 -0.67 -3.22 27.40
N LYS A 40 -1.69 -2.98 28.23
CA LYS A 40 -2.76 -3.94 28.50
C LYS A 40 -4.04 -3.66 27.68
N ASN A 41 -4.12 -2.48 27.06
CA ASN A 41 -5.35 -1.93 26.48
C ASN A 41 -5.29 -1.81 24.94
N GLY A 42 -4.52 -2.66 24.28
CA GLY A 42 -4.39 -2.66 22.83
C GLY A 42 -3.52 -1.53 22.32
N PHE A 43 -3.84 -1.10 21.09
CA PHE A 43 -3.15 -0.03 20.39
C PHE A 43 -3.75 1.35 20.70
N ASP A 44 -2.88 2.34 20.74
CA ASP A 44 -3.27 3.76 20.70
C ASP A 44 -2.23 4.56 19.90
N TRP A 45 -2.52 5.81 19.60
CA TRP A 45 -1.63 6.69 18.84
C TRP A 45 -1.98 8.16 19.05
N GLY A 46 -1.09 9.06 18.60
CA GLY A 46 -1.16 10.50 18.87
C GLY A 46 -0.45 10.93 20.16
N HIS A 47 0.30 10.02 20.79
CA HIS A 47 1.07 10.23 22.02
C HIS A 47 2.25 9.26 22.11
N THR A 48 3.13 9.44 23.09
CA THR A 48 4.32 8.58 23.30
C THR A 48 4.15 7.53 24.42
N GLY A 49 2.90 7.31 24.87
CA GLY A 49 2.58 6.34 25.92
C GLY A 49 2.74 4.86 25.52
N PRO A 50 2.54 3.92 26.47
CA PRO A 50 2.81 2.49 26.25
C PRO A 50 1.98 1.84 25.14
N ALA A 51 0.71 2.24 24.97
CA ALA A 51 -0.15 1.73 23.89
C ALA A 51 0.29 2.19 22.48
N ALA A 52 0.91 3.37 22.38
CA ALA A 52 1.51 3.83 21.12
C ALA A 52 2.84 3.13 20.83
N ARG A 53 3.60 2.82 21.88
CA ARG A 53 4.80 1.99 21.76
C ARG A 53 4.48 0.56 21.34
N GLN A 54 3.38 0.00 21.84
CA GLN A 54 2.86 -1.30 21.42
C GLN A 54 2.55 -1.30 19.92
N LEU A 55 1.88 -0.26 19.44
CA LEU A 55 1.60 -0.10 18.00
C LEU A 55 2.89 0.00 17.19
N GLY A 56 3.87 0.77 17.65
CA GLY A 56 5.16 0.93 16.95
C GLY A 56 5.93 -0.37 16.85
N PHE A 57 6.00 -1.12 17.94
CA PHE A 57 6.58 -2.44 17.92
C PHE A 57 5.86 -3.37 16.94
N SER A 58 4.52 -3.43 16.96
CA SER A 58 3.76 -4.28 16.04
C SER A 58 3.94 -3.90 14.57
N ILE A 59 4.06 -2.62 14.24
CA ILE A 59 4.33 -2.18 12.86
C ILE A 59 5.73 -2.60 12.43
N LEU A 60 6.76 -2.34 13.25
CA LEU A 60 8.14 -2.70 12.92
C LEU A 60 8.31 -4.22 12.81
N CYS A 61 7.80 -4.99 13.76
CA CYS A 61 7.87 -6.46 13.77
C CYS A 61 7.09 -7.10 12.60
N GLN A 62 6.19 -6.37 11.95
CA GLN A 62 5.54 -6.85 10.72
C GLN A 62 6.49 -6.88 9.52
N LEU A 63 7.49 -5.98 9.50
CA LEU A 63 8.38 -5.74 8.36
C LEU A 63 9.85 -6.03 8.64
N SER A 64 10.23 -6.21 9.90
CA SER A 64 11.60 -6.42 10.38
C SER A 64 11.65 -7.46 11.48
N ASP A 65 12.86 -7.75 11.96
CA ASP A 65 13.10 -8.70 13.05
C ASP A 65 12.62 -8.18 14.41
N GLU A 66 12.34 -9.12 15.32
CA GLU A 66 11.78 -8.82 16.64
C GLU A 66 12.73 -7.97 17.50
N ASP A 67 14.03 -8.24 17.44
CA ASP A 67 15.04 -7.54 18.23
C ASP A 67 15.20 -6.09 17.74
N PHE A 68 15.28 -5.89 16.43
CA PHE A 68 15.30 -4.55 15.84
C PHE A 68 14.05 -3.75 16.21
N ALA A 69 12.88 -4.39 16.12
CA ALA A 69 11.61 -3.76 16.50
C ALA A 69 11.59 -3.36 17.98
N ARG A 70 12.16 -4.18 18.87
CA ARG A 70 12.21 -3.90 20.32
C ARG A 70 13.06 -2.67 20.64
N GLU A 71 14.24 -2.59 20.05
CA GLU A 71 15.19 -1.49 20.27
C GLU A 71 14.68 -0.16 19.69
N ASN A 72 14.08 -0.21 18.51
CA ASN A 72 13.67 0.98 17.76
C ASN A 72 12.21 1.40 17.97
N ALA A 73 11.39 0.61 18.68
CA ALA A 73 9.98 0.94 18.95
C ALA A 73 9.81 2.32 19.61
N LEU A 74 10.69 2.68 20.53
CA LEU A 74 10.67 3.96 21.22
C LEU A 74 10.87 5.14 20.26
N LYS A 75 11.93 5.07 19.45
CA LYS A 75 12.26 6.09 18.45
C LYS A 75 11.15 6.22 17.41
N PHE A 76 10.69 5.10 16.87
CA PHE A 76 9.61 5.05 15.90
C PHE A 76 8.30 5.66 16.42
N THR A 77 7.99 5.42 17.70
CA THR A 77 6.80 6.00 18.33
C THR A 77 6.88 7.52 18.38
N HIS A 78 8.05 8.07 18.70
CA HIS A 78 8.27 9.49 18.78
C HIS A 78 8.21 10.17 17.40
N ASP A 79 8.84 9.56 16.41
CA ASP A 79 8.99 10.15 15.07
C ASP A 79 7.70 10.08 14.24
N ILE A 80 7.01 8.94 14.31
CA ILE A 80 5.91 8.62 13.40
C ILE A 80 4.57 8.60 14.14
N ILE A 81 4.44 7.75 15.16
CA ILE A 81 3.13 7.44 15.77
C ILE A 81 2.56 8.60 16.57
N ARG A 82 3.42 9.42 17.16
CA ARG A 82 3.02 10.64 17.88
C ARG A 82 2.24 11.61 16.99
N VAL A 83 2.55 11.67 15.69
CA VAL A 83 1.96 12.62 14.75
C VAL A 83 0.62 12.12 14.20
N PHE A 84 0.27 10.86 14.42
CA PHE A 84 -0.97 10.28 13.92
C PHE A 84 -2.20 10.95 14.51
N THR A 85 -3.10 11.35 13.61
CA THR A 85 -4.43 11.88 13.94
C THR A 85 -5.42 10.73 14.18
N ARG A 86 -6.71 11.03 14.31
CA ARG A 86 -7.74 10.01 14.56
C ARG A 86 -7.70 8.89 13.52
N ASP A 87 -7.59 9.26 12.25
CA ASP A 87 -7.61 8.35 11.11
C ASP A 87 -6.33 8.56 10.29
N TRP A 88 -5.55 7.49 10.08
CA TRP A 88 -4.27 7.58 9.40
C TRP A 88 -4.04 6.38 8.48
N VAL A 89 -3.22 6.61 7.46
CA VAL A 89 -2.78 5.59 6.51
C VAL A 89 -1.29 5.80 6.28
N MET A 90 -0.53 4.71 6.33
CA MET A 90 0.92 4.71 6.10
C MET A 90 1.29 3.54 5.20
N SER A 91 2.14 3.76 4.20
CA SER A 91 2.57 2.68 3.33
C SER A 91 3.64 1.81 3.99
N ALA A 92 3.71 0.54 3.63
CA ALA A 92 4.82 -0.31 4.06
C ALA A 92 6.18 0.24 3.58
N SER A 93 6.22 0.87 2.41
CA SER A 93 7.43 1.51 1.87
C SER A 93 7.95 2.63 2.76
N ASP A 94 7.06 3.47 3.32
CA ASP A 94 7.46 4.55 4.24
C ASP A 94 8.10 3.98 5.51
N VAL A 95 7.55 2.89 6.04
CA VAL A 95 8.11 2.20 7.20
C VAL A 95 9.46 1.56 6.86
N LEU A 96 9.59 0.92 5.69
CA LEU A 96 10.87 0.37 5.23
C LEU A 96 11.94 1.45 5.04
N ASN A 97 11.57 2.60 4.49
CA ASN A 97 12.48 3.75 4.37
C ASN A 97 12.94 4.23 5.74
N TRP A 98 12.03 4.27 6.73
CA TRP A 98 12.39 4.61 8.10
C TRP A 98 13.31 3.56 8.72
N ILE A 99 13.03 2.26 8.52
CA ILE A 99 13.88 1.16 8.99
C ILE A 99 15.28 1.31 8.40
N ASN A 100 15.42 1.40 7.08
CA ASN A 100 16.71 1.52 6.40
C ASN A 100 17.53 2.71 6.89
N LYS A 101 16.88 3.86 7.15
CA LYS A 101 17.52 5.04 7.71
C LYS A 101 18.09 4.77 9.12
N ASN A 102 17.34 4.10 9.98
CA ASN A 102 17.75 3.84 11.36
C ASN A 102 18.68 2.63 11.50
N THR A 103 18.65 1.69 10.54
CA THR A 103 19.64 0.62 10.45
C THR A 103 21.03 1.19 10.14
N ALA A 104 21.12 2.18 9.25
CA ALA A 104 22.37 2.86 8.92
C ALA A 104 22.96 3.70 10.08
N GLU A 105 22.12 4.13 11.03
CA GLU A 105 22.56 4.87 12.23
C GLU A 105 23.05 3.93 13.36
N THR A 106 22.88 2.60 13.23
CA THR A 106 23.27 1.62 14.25
C THR A 106 24.71 1.10 14.06
N GLU A 107 25.37 1.44 12.95
CA GLU A 107 26.80 1.19 12.72
C GLU A 107 27.60 2.48 12.97
N CYS A 108 28.27 2.59 14.12
CA CYS A 108 29.05 3.78 14.46
C CYS A 108 30.36 3.92 13.63
N THR A 109 30.60 5.15 13.18
CA THR A 109 31.90 5.84 12.97
C THR A 109 32.94 5.21 12.05
N ILE A 110 33.00 5.69 10.80
CA ILE A 110 34.22 6.28 10.21
C ILE A 110 33.79 7.51 9.39
N GLU A 111 34.25 8.69 9.80
CA GLU A 111 34.15 9.95 9.07
C GLU A 111 35.07 9.92 7.84
N ASN A 112 34.58 10.39 6.68
CA ASN A 112 35.14 11.58 6.02
C ASN A 112 34.31 11.93 4.75
N GLU A 113 33.77 13.14 4.80
CA GLU A 113 33.19 13.98 3.73
C GLU A 113 34.17 14.26 2.54
N PRO A 114 33.89 15.20 1.60
CA PRO A 114 32.77 15.31 0.66
C PRO A 114 33.26 15.71 -0.77
N ALA A 115 32.39 15.67 -1.78
CA ALA A 115 32.32 16.61 -2.92
C ALA A 115 31.39 15.99 -3.99
N ASN A 116 30.20 16.50 -4.27
CA ASN A 116 29.84 17.77 -4.91
C ASN A 116 30.10 17.77 -6.45
N ILE A 117 29.11 18.34 -7.17
CA ILE A 117 29.20 19.00 -8.48
C ILE A 117 28.89 18.17 -9.74
N VAL A 118 27.65 18.40 -10.22
CA VAL A 118 27.26 18.80 -11.60
C VAL A 118 26.66 17.77 -12.57
N SER A 119 25.37 18.00 -12.82
CA SER A 119 24.71 18.24 -14.12
C SER A 119 25.42 17.81 -15.40
N SER A 120 24.73 17.02 -16.21
CA SER A 120 24.65 17.32 -17.65
C SER A 120 23.50 16.56 -18.31
N GLU A 121 22.67 17.34 -19.00
CA GLU A 121 21.71 16.97 -20.02
C GLU A 121 22.36 16.08 -21.09
N VAL A 122 21.55 15.25 -21.80
CA VAL A 122 21.55 15.15 -23.28
C VAL A 122 20.37 14.31 -23.80
N LYS A 123 19.46 15.06 -24.46
CA LYS A 123 18.79 14.84 -25.77
C LYS A 123 17.87 13.63 -26.01
N LYS A 124 16.57 13.98 -26.08
CA LYS A 124 15.68 13.92 -27.25
C LYS A 124 16.01 12.89 -28.35
N GLU A 125 15.12 11.92 -28.52
CA GLU A 125 14.69 11.47 -29.84
C GLU A 125 13.17 11.49 -29.96
N VAL A 126 12.72 12.26 -30.95
CA VAL A 126 11.34 12.43 -31.38
C VAL A 126 11.10 11.46 -32.53
N LYS A 127 10.11 10.57 -32.42
CA LYS A 127 9.49 9.93 -33.59
C LYS A 127 7.99 10.24 -33.62
N LYS A 128 7.65 11.14 -34.55
CA LYS A 128 6.30 11.50 -34.98
C LYS A 128 5.61 10.28 -35.60
N ILE A 129 4.43 9.92 -35.09
CA ILE A 129 3.43 9.16 -35.86
C ILE A 129 2.05 9.84 -35.64
N THR A 130 1.70 10.62 -36.67
CA THR A 130 0.35 10.98 -37.16
C THR A 130 -0.79 11.33 -36.19
N LYS A 131 -1.15 12.62 -36.23
CA LYS A 131 -2.47 13.16 -35.89
C LYS A 131 -3.59 12.28 -36.46
N ARG A 132 -4.34 11.61 -35.59
CA ARG A 132 -5.77 11.31 -35.79
C ARG A 132 -6.51 11.93 -34.62
N THR A 133 -7.29 12.95 -34.91
CA THR A 133 -8.28 13.59 -34.03
C THR A 133 -9.11 12.49 -33.36
N LYS A 134 -8.97 12.29 -32.04
CA LYS A 134 -9.86 11.41 -31.28
C LYS A 134 -10.46 12.17 -30.12
N GLN A 135 -11.79 12.17 -30.15
CA GLN A 135 -12.73 12.85 -29.27
C GLN A 135 -12.44 12.53 -27.80
N LYS A 136 -12.77 13.49 -26.91
CA LYS A 136 -12.71 13.39 -25.44
C LYS A 136 -12.95 11.93 -24.98
N THR A 137 -11.90 11.21 -24.62
CA THR A 137 -12.05 9.83 -24.17
C THR A 137 -12.66 9.83 -22.78
N ASN A 138 -13.53 8.85 -22.58
CA ASN A 138 -14.33 8.73 -21.40
C ASN A 138 -13.65 7.74 -20.47
N VAL A 139 -13.35 8.14 -19.24
CA VAL A 139 -12.61 7.33 -18.27
C VAL A 139 -13.24 5.93 -18.13
N VAL A 140 -14.58 5.84 -18.13
CA VAL A 140 -15.29 4.56 -18.03
C VAL A 140 -15.09 3.70 -19.29
N LYS A 141 -15.07 4.31 -20.48
CA LYS A 141 -14.84 3.57 -21.73
C LYS A 141 -13.41 3.07 -21.84
N ASP A 142 -12.44 3.84 -21.38
CA ASP A 142 -11.03 3.45 -21.39
C ASP A 142 -10.82 2.23 -20.47
N ILE A 143 -11.43 2.22 -19.28
CA ILE A 143 -11.42 1.07 -18.36
C ILE A 143 -12.11 -0.15 -18.97
N CYS A 144 -13.28 0.03 -19.60
CA CYS A 144 -13.99 -1.07 -20.27
C CYS A 144 -13.15 -1.69 -21.41
N ASN A 145 -12.42 -0.86 -22.15
CA ASN A 145 -11.51 -1.31 -23.21
C ASN A 145 -10.30 -2.07 -22.65
N GLU A 146 -9.68 -1.58 -21.57
CA GLU A 146 -8.56 -2.26 -20.92
C GLU A 146 -8.95 -3.64 -20.39
N LEU A 147 -10.12 -3.73 -19.77
CA LEU A 147 -10.66 -4.97 -19.21
C LEU A 147 -11.33 -5.88 -20.27
N GLN A 148 -11.50 -5.40 -21.50
CA GLN A 148 -12.30 -6.06 -22.55
C GLN A 148 -13.71 -6.47 -22.09
N ILE A 149 -14.35 -5.63 -21.27
CA ILE A 149 -15.71 -5.85 -20.74
C ILE A 149 -16.66 -4.74 -21.20
N THR A 150 -17.96 -5.01 -21.15
CA THR A 150 -18.99 -4.01 -21.40
C THR A 150 -19.30 -3.19 -20.14
N GLN A 151 -19.92 -2.01 -20.29
CA GLN A 151 -20.37 -1.21 -19.15
C GLN A 151 -21.39 -1.96 -18.28
N LYS A 152 -22.22 -2.80 -18.90
CA LYS A 152 -23.16 -3.69 -18.20
C LYS A 152 -22.44 -4.73 -17.35
N ASN A 153 -21.41 -5.37 -17.89
CA ASN A 153 -20.60 -6.33 -17.15
C ASN A 153 -19.86 -5.64 -16.00
N LEU A 154 -19.32 -4.44 -16.24
CA LEU A 154 -18.68 -3.64 -15.20
C LEU A 154 -19.67 -3.30 -14.07
N ALA A 155 -20.91 -2.94 -14.39
CA ALA A 155 -21.96 -2.67 -13.41
C ALA A 155 -22.29 -3.92 -12.58
N GLN A 156 -22.38 -5.08 -13.24
CA GLN A 156 -22.63 -6.37 -12.58
C GLN A 156 -21.48 -6.78 -11.66
N ILE A 157 -20.23 -6.60 -12.09
CA ILE A 157 -19.03 -6.90 -11.27
C ILE A 157 -18.95 -5.99 -10.04
N LEU A 158 -19.30 -4.72 -10.20
CA LEU A 158 -19.28 -3.73 -9.11
C LEU A 158 -20.56 -3.74 -8.27
N GLU A 159 -21.53 -4.62 -8.57
CA GLU A 159 -22.83 -4.70 -7.91
C GLU A 159 -23.57 -3.35 -7.84
N VAL A 160 -23.47 -2.55 -8.90
CA VAL A 160 -24.16 -1.26 -9.03
C VAL A 160 -25.18 -1.28 -10.17
N PRO A 161 -26.24 -0.46 -10.11
CA PRO A 161 -27.15 -0.30 -11.23
C PRO A 161 -26.43 0.14 -12.50
N GLU A 162 -26.82 -0.37 -13.67
CA GLU A 162 -26.23 -0.02 -14.97
C GLU A 162 -26.26 1.50 -15.21
N GLY A 163 -27.37 2.15 -14.83
CA GLY A 163 -27.52 3.60 -14.91
C GLY A 163 -26.47 4.38 -14.11
N THR A 164 -25.92 3.82 -13.04
CA THR A 164 -24.84 4.44 -12.26
C THR A 164 -23.54 4.49 -13.06
N VAL A 165 -23.16 3.37 -13.70
CA VAL A 165 -21.96 3.30 -14.55
C VAL A 165 -22.14 4.17 -15.80
N SER A 166 -23.34 4.19 -16.40
CA SER A 166 -23.66 5.11 -17.49
C SER A 166 -23.57 6.58 -17.05
N SER A 167 -24.01 6.92 -15.85
CA SER A 167 -23.89 8.28 -15.31
C SER A 167 -22.44 8.71 -15.15
N TRP A 168 -21.56 7.81 -14.66
CA TRP A 168 -20.12 8.07 -14.56
C TRP A 168 -19.49 8.28 -15.93
N ALA A 169 -19.94 7.51 -16.92
CA ALA A 169 -19.49 7.70 -18.29
C ALA A 169 -19.91 9.10 -18.78
N VAL A 170 -21.18 9.48 -18.64
CA VAL A 170 -21.66 10.79 -19.12
C VAL A 170 -20.94 11.96 -18.42
N LYS A 171 -20.77 11.88 -17.09
CA LYS A 171 -20.09 12.90 -16.28
C LYS A 171 -18.56 12.86 -16.39
N ASN A 172 -18.02 11.80 -16.99
CA ASN A 172 -16.59 11.50 -17.07
C ASN A 172 -15.89 11.47 -15.70
N GLU A 173 -16.61 11.07 -14.67
CA GLU A 173 -16.15 11.08 -13.28
C GLU A 173 -16.62 9.81 -12.58
N ILE A 174 -15.66 9.11 -11.97
CA ILE A 174 -15.91 7.92 -11.16
C ILE A 174 -15.66 8.27 -9.70
N PRO A 175 -16.59 7.97 -8.77
CA PRO A 175 -16.38 8.15 -7.34
C PRO A 175 -15.14 7.41 -6.83
N ARG A 176 -14.53 7.91 -5.76
CA ARG A 176 -13.28 7.35 -5.20
C ARG A 176 -13.37 5.83 -4.93
N LEU A 177 -14.50 5.39 -4.38
CA LEU A 177 -14.75 3.98 -4.08
C LEU A 177 -14.82 3.14 -5.38
N GLY A 178 -15.54 3.62 -6.39
CA GLY A 178 -15.62 2.96 -7.69
C GLY A 178 -14.25 2.84 -8.38
N LYS A 179 -13.42 3.89 -8.30
CA LYS A 179 -12.04 3.85 -8.80
C LYS A 179 -11.22 2.75 -8.12
N LYS A 180 -11.29 2.65 -6.79
CA LYS A 180 -10.56 1.62 -6.04
C LYS A 180 -11.07 0.21 -6.31
N ALA A 181 -12.38 0.02 -6.47
CA ALA A 181 -12.96 -1.28 -6.81
C ALA A 181 -12.49 -1.75 -8.20
N ILE A 182 -12.46 -0.85 -9.18
CA ILE A 182 -11.95 -1.15 -10.54
C ILE A 182 -10.46 -1.49 -10.51
N GLU A 183 -9.65 -0.69 -9.80
CA GLU A 183 -8.20 -0.94 -9.64
C GLU A 183 -7.95 -2.32 -9.01
N PHE A 184 -8.71 -2.67 -7.98
CA PHE A 184 -8.66 -3.98 -7.35
C PHE A 184 -9.03 -5.11 -8.32
N TYR A 185 -10.08 -4.93 -9.12
CA TYR A 185 -10.48 -5.93 -10.12
C TYR A 185 -9.42 -6.14 -11.20
N ILE A 186 -8.82 -5.06 -11.74
CA ILE A 186 -7.71 -5.13 -12.70
C ILE A 186 -6.54 -5.93 -12.10
N GLN A 187 -6.17 -5.63 -10.85
CA GLN A 187 -5.09 -6.34 -10.18
C GLN A 187 -5.43 -7.82 -9.95
N SER A 188 -6.68 -8.14 -9.60
CA SER A 188 -7.15 -9.51 -9.43
C SER A 188 -7.02 -10.32 -10.72
N GLN A 189 -7.39 -9.74 -11.88
CA GLN A 189 -7.24 -10.40 -13.19
C GLN A 189 -5.77 -10.69 -13.52
N LYS A 190 -4.88 -9.72 -13.29
CA LYS A 190 -3.43 -9.91 -13.47
C LYS A 190 -2.87 -11.02 -12.57
N ASN A 191 -3.30 -11.06 -11.31
CA ASN A 191 -2.91 -12.11 -10.37
C ASN A 191 -3.40 -13.48 -10.82
N GLN A 192 -4.61 -13.58 -11.37
CA GLN A 192 -5.16 -14.82 -11.88
C GLN A 192 -4.32 -15.38 -13.04
N HIS A 193 -3.91 -14.53 -13.98
CA HIS A 193 -3.03 -14.93 -15.08
C HIS A 193 -1.67 -15.46 -14.58
N ILE A 194 -1.09 -14.83 -13.55
CA ILE A 194 0.15 -15.29 -12.92
C ILE A 194 -0.05 -16.70 -12.32
N ILE A 195 -1.14 -16.91 -11.59
CA ILE A 195 -1.46 -18.20 -10.98
C ILE A 195 -1.65 -19.28 -12.05
N GLU A 196 -2.31 -18.96 -13.16
CA GLU A 196 -2.48 -19.88 -14.29
C GLU A 196 -1.15 -20.28 -14.91
N GLY A 197 -0.20 -19.35 -15.06
CA GLY A 197 1.16 -19.63 -15.49
C GLY A 197 1.90 -20.59 -14.55
N TYR A 198 1.77 -20.41 -13.24
CA TYR A 198 2.36 -21.36 -12.28
C TYR A 198 1.69 -22.73 -12.32
N LYS A 199 0.36 -22.78 -12.47
CA LYS A 199 -0.37 -24.05 -12.60
C LYS A 199 0.02 -24.81 -13.86
N SER A 200 0.19 -24.12 -15.00
CA SER A 200 0.63 -24.77 -16.25
C SER A 200 2.05 -25.31 -16.11
N PHE A 201 2.96 -24.54 -15.52
CA PHE A 201 4.32 -24.98 -15.24
C PHE A 201 4.37 -26.21 -14.31
N ALA A 202 3.61 -26.18 -13.21
CA ALA A 202 3.52 -27.33 -12.30
C ALA A 202 2.99 -28.59 -13.00
N LYS A 203 1.97 -28.45 -13.87
CA LYS A 203 1.48 -29.58 -14.67
C LYS A 203 2.54 -30.15 -15.61
N LEU A 204 3.36 -29.30 -16.23
CA LEU A 204 4.45 -29.76 -17.10
C LEU A 204 5.52 -30.53 -16.32
N LEU A 205 5.85 -30.09 -15.09
CA LEU A 205 6.79 -30.81 -14.24
C LEU A 205 6.28 -32.17 -13.77
N HIS A 206 4.97 -32.30 -13.52
CA HIS A 206 4.35 -33.58 -13.15
C HIS A 206 4.09 -34.51 -14.33
N ALA A 207 4.16 -34.01 -15.57
CA ALA A 207 3.98 -34.79 -16.79
C ALA A 207 5.31 -35.27 -17.42
N SER A 208 6.45 -34.82 -16.87
CA SER A 208 7.80 -35.31 -17.20
C SER A 208 8.26 -36.36 -16.20
#